data_AF-A0A7K6VCV9-F1
#
_entry.id   AF-A0A7K6VCV9-F1
#
_cell.length_a   1.000
_cell.length_b   1.000
_cell.length_c   1.000
_cell.angle_alpha   90.00
_cell.angle_beta   90.00
_cell.angle_gamma   90.00
#
_symmetry.space_group_name_H-M   'P 1'
#
loop_
_entity.id
_entity.type
_entity.pdbx_description
1 polymer ?
#
loop_
_entity_poly.entity_id
_entity_poly.type
_entity_poly.pdbx_seq_one_letter_code
_entity_poly.pdbx_strand_id
1 'polypeptide(L)'
;FEHELLSPAGAHGAAGEGALAAPDSFQATHFGSFVRQLNLYGFHKVAGRVGAAVPGDAGTWLHFRTANFRRDRPDLLLRIKRLTRANRQRLAAGLEVRSRRPGRFQQ
;
A
#
# COMPACT_ATOMS: atom_id res chain seq x y z
N PHE A 1 6.77 7.93 10.78
CA PHE A 1 6.43 7.04 9.66
C PHE A 1 4.98 7.20 9.20
N GLU A 2 3.96 7.06 10.06
CA GLU A 2 2.56 7.19 9.60
C GLU A 2 2.22 8.58 9.03
N HIS A 3 2.65 9.67 9.69
CA HIS A 3 2.46 11.04 9.20
C HIS A 3 3.20 11.35 7.90
N GLU A 4 4.29 10.64 7.60
CA GLU A 4 5.09 10.83 6.37
C GLU A 4 4.41 10.18 5.16
N LEU A 5 3.80 9.00 5.37
CA LEU A 5 3.03 8.30 4.34
C LEU A 5 1.71 9.01 3.98
N LEU A 6 1.13 9.73 4.94
CA LEU A 6 -0.23 10.29 4.87
C LEU A 6 -0.26 11.82 4.76
N SER A 7 0.91 12.46 4.52
CA SER A 7 1.02 13.92 4.46
C SER A 7 -0.07 14.51 3.57
N PRO A 8 -0.96 15.37 4.10
CA PRO A 8 -1.81 16.18 3.26
C PRO A 8 -0.89 17.13 2.49
N ALA A 9 -1.07 17.21 1.17
CA ALA A 9 -0.37 18.18 0.34
C ALA A 9 -0.56 19.59 0.96
N GLY A 10 0.46 20.11 1.65
CA GLY A 10 0.43 21.48 2.21
C GLY A 10 0.93 21.69 3.64
N ALA A 11 1.36 20.67 4.39
CA ALA A 11 1.72 20.86 5.81
C ALA A 11 3.16 21.33 6.10
N HIS A 12 3.99 21.66 5.11
CA HIS A 12 5.28 22.33 5.31
C HIS A 12 5.28 23.60 4.46
N GLY A 13 5.07 24.74 5.12
CA GLY A 13 4.85 26.02 4.46
C GLY A 13 6.06 26.52 3.68
N ALA A 14 5.83 26.88 2.43
CA ALA A 14 6.35 28.09 1.80
C ALA A 14 5.39 28.49 0.68
N ALA A 15 4.96 29.74 0.71
CA ALA A 15 4.06 30.34 -0.27
C ALA A 15 4.66 30.27 -1.69
N GLY A 16 3.80 30.08 -2.69
CA GLY A 16 4.16 30.23 -4.10
C GLY A 16 3.74 29.05 -4.96
N GLU A 17 2.63 29.26 -5.68
CA GLU A 17 2.31 28.69 -6.99
C GLU A 17 2.69 27.22 -7.28
N GLY A 18 1.67 26.35 -7.31
CA GLY A 18 1.76 25.05 -7.98
C GLY A 18 2.44 23.93 -7.18
N ALA A 19 2.02 23.69 -5.93
CA ALA A 19 2.49 22.54 -5.15
C ALA A 19 1.85 21.23 -5.67
N LEU A 20 2.47 20.65 -6.71
CA LEU A 20 2.32 19.23 -7.02
C LEU A 20 2.59 18.44 -5.74
N ALA A 21 1.61 17.65 -5.29
CA ALA A 21 1.80 16.68 -4.22
C ALA A 21 3.12 15.94 -4.44
N ALA A 22 3.92 15.73 -3.38
CA ALA A 22 5.12 14.90 -3.50
C ALA A 22 4.69 13.59 -4.21
N PRO A 23 5.33 13.23 -5.34
CA PRO A 23 4.82 12.21 -6.26
C PRO A 23 4.62 10.84 -5.59
N ASP A 24 5.19 10.65 -4.41
CA ASP A 24 5.24 9.40 -3.67
C ASP A 24 4.37 9.38 -2.38
N SER A 25 3.60 10.44 -2.11
CA SER A 25 2.72 10.52 -0.92
C SER A 25 1.30 9.99 -1.17
N PHE A 26 0.70 9.31 -0.20
CA PHE A 26 -0.68 8.82 -0.31
C PHE A 26 -1.67 9.91 0.08
N GLN A 27 -2.67 10.17 -0.77
CA GLN A 27 -3.81 11.03 -0.46
C GLN A 27 -4.79 10.32 0.50
N ALA A 28 -4.39 10.13 1.75
CA ALA A 28 -5.22 9.52 2.77
C ALA A 28 -4.99 10.19 4.13
N THR A 29 -6.07 10.49 4.85
CA THR A 29 -6.00 11.12 6.18
C THR A 29 -5.74 10.11 7.29
N HIS A 30 -6.06 8.84 7.06
CA HIS A 30 -6.04 7.79 8.08
C HIS A 30 -5.16 6.61 7.66
N PHE A 31 -4.31 6.15 8.57
CA PHE A 31 -3.44 5.00 8.35
C PHE A 31 -4.23 3.70 8.06
N GLY A 32 -5.44 3.59 8.61
CA GLY A 32 -6.36 2.50 8.29
C GLY A 32 -6.66 2.38 6.79
N SER A 33 -6.67 3.47 6.04
CA SER A 33 -6.86 3.45 4.58
C SER A 33 -5.68 2.80 3.86
N PHE A 34 -4.45 3.06 4.32
CA PHE A 34 -3.25 2.42 3.80
C PHE A 34 -3.26 0.91 4.10
N VAL A 35 -3.54 0.52 5.34
CA VAL A 35 -3.68 -0.89 5.75
C VAL A 35 -4.79 -1.58 4.94
N ARG A 36 -5.89 -0.88 4.67
CA ARG A 36 -6.97 -1.39 3.82
C ARG A 36 -6.51 -1.68 2.40
N GLN A 37 -5.68 -0.82 1.81
CA GLN A 37 -5.10 -1.08 0.48
C GLN A 37 -4.20 -2.32 0.51
N LEU A 38 -3.30 -2.44 1.50
CA LEU A 38 -2.47 -3.64 1.67
C LEU A 38 -3.31 -4.92 1.70
N ASN A 39 -4.37 -4.94 2.53
CA ASN A 39 -5.28 -6.07 2.63
C ASN A 39 -6.01 -6.39 1.31
N LEU A 40 -6.35 -5.37 0.52
CA LEU A 40 -6.98 -5.56 -0.80
C LEU A 40 -6.03 -6.15 -1.83
N TYR A 41 -4.72 -5.98 -1.67
CA TYR A 41 -3.71 -6.55 -2.57
C TYR A 41 -3.10 -7.85 -2.05
N GLY A 42 -3.69 -8.43 -0.99
CA GLY A 42 -3.28 -9.73 -0.46
C GLY A 42 -2.03 -9.68 0.40
N PHE A 43 -1.67 -8.51 0.94
CA PHE A 43 -0.72 -8.43 2.03
C PHE A 43 -1.43 -8.82 3.33
N HIS A 44 -0.75 -9.63 4.15
CA HIS A 44 -1.22 -9.97 5.48
C HIS A 44 -0.22 -9.52 6.53
N LYS A 45 -0.76 -9.08 7.67
CA LYS A 45 0.03 -8.72 8.84
C LYS A 45 0.75 -9.96 9.38
N VAL A 46 2.04 -9.82 9.65
CA VAL A 46 2.86 -10.85 10.27
C VAL A 46 3.04 -10.47 11.73
N ALA A 47 2.58 -11.31 12.65
CA ALA A 47 2.95 -11.18 14.04
C ALA A 47 4.46 -11.44 14.16
N GLY A 48 5.18 -10.53 14.82
CA GLY A 48 6.64 -10.44 14.81
C GLY A 48 7.35 -11.80 14.94
N ARG A 49 8.00 -12.23 13.85
CA ARG A 49 9.05 -13.25 13.87
C ARG A 49 10.30 -12.64 13.26
N VAL A 50 10.81 -11.62 13.93
CA VAL A 50 12.21 -11.22 13.80
C VAL A 50 12.83 -11.66 15.12
N GLY A 51 13.82 -12.55 15.04
CA GLY A 51 14.50 -13.09 16.23
C GLY A 51 15.01 -11.96 17.13
N ALA A 52 15.01 -12.22 18.43
CA ALA A 52 15.38 -11.29 19.50
C ALA A 52 14.46 -10.05 19.60
N ALA A 53 13.31 -10.25 20.25
CA ALA A 53 12.69 -9.16 20.97
C ALA A 53 13.69 -8.68 22.02
N VAL A 54 14.33 -7.53 21.78
CA VAL A 54 14.82 -6.70 22.88
C VAL A 54 13.56 -6.27 23.64
N PRO A 55 13.39 -6.66 24.92
CA PRO A 55 12.24 -6.26 25.69
C PRO A 55 12.41 -4.78 26.02
N GLY A 56 11.82 -3.92 25.20
CA GLY A 56 11.91 -2.46 25.33
C GLY A 56 11.31 -1.68 24.16
N ASP A 57 11.33 -2.25 22.94
CA ASP A 57 10.95 -1.56 21.69
C ASP A 57 9.79 -2.22 20.93
N ALA A 58 9.08 -3.16 21.58
CA ALA A 58 8.10 -4.04 20.96
C ALA A 58 6.77 -3.38 20.52
N GLY A 59 6.73 -2.05 20.38
CA GLY A 59 5.50 -1.27 20.17
C GLY A 59 5.20 -0.81 18.74
N THR A 60 6.18 -0.64 17.84
CA THR A 60 6.00 0.41 16.81
C THR A 60 6.01 -0.04 15.34
N TRP A 61 6.41 -1.28 15.02
CA TRP A 61 6.62 -1.70 13.62
C TRP A 61 5.63 -2.76 13.13
N LEU A 62 4.76 -2.37 12.20
CA LEU A 62 3.81 -3.25 11.53
C LEU A 62 4.46 -3.94 10.32
N HIS A 63 4.57 -5.26 10.39
CA HIS A 63 5.13 -6.07 9.31
C HIS A 63 4.01 -6.63 8.43
N PHE A 64 4.10 -6.42 7.13
CA PHE A 64 3.19 -6.97 6.12
C PHE A 64 3.99 -7.79 5.10
N ARG A 65 3.46 -8.94 4.68
CA ARG A 65 4.10 -9.78 3.66
C ARG A 65 3.12 -10.25 2.60
N THR A 66 3.64 -10.57 1.43
CA THR A 66 2.99 -11.37 0.39
C THR A 66 4.07 -12.11 -0.42
N ALA A 67 3.77 -13.28 -0.95
CA ALA A 67 4.74 -14.06 -1.72
C ALA A 67 5.16 -13.36 -3.03
N ASN A 68 4.30 -12.47 -3.53
CA ASN A 68 4.47 -11.78 -4.81
C ASN A 68 5.16 -10.41 -4.67
N PHE A 69 5.63 -10.04 -3.48
CA PHE A 69 6.35 -8.80 -3.22
C PHE A 69 7.72 -9.14 -2.64
N ARG A 70 8.76 -9.06 -3.48
CA ARG A 70 10.14 -9.38 -3.09
C ARG A 70 11.09 -8.38 -3.72
N ARG A 71 12.13 -8.00 -2.97
CA ARG A 71 13.26 -7.22 -3.47
C ARG A 71 13.88 -7.93 -4.67
N ASP A 72 14.28 -7.17 -5.68
CA ASP A 72 14.94 -7.64 -6.92
C ASP A 72 14.10 -8.58 -7.81
N ARG A 73 12.79 -8.71 -7.55
CA ARG A 73 11.86 -9.50 -8.36
C ARG A 73 10.63 -8.68 -8.79
N PRO A 74 10.80 -7.67 -9.65
CA PRO A 74 9.70 -6.81 -10.11
C PRO A 74 8.60 -7.60 -10.84
N ASP A 75 8.94 -8.70 -11.51
CA ASP A 75 7.97 -9.54 -12.24
C ASP A 75 6.84 -10.05 -11.34
N LEU A 76 7.12 -10.27 -10.05
CA LEU A 76 6.13 -10.75 -9.10
C LEU A 76 5.06 -9.70 -8.80
N LEU A 77 5.36 -8.41 -8.96
CA LEU A 77 4.39 -7.32 -8.77
C LEU A 77 3.24 -7.43 -9.76
N LEU A 78 3.47 -7.95 -10.97
CA LEU A 78 2.42 -8.16 -11.98
C LEU A 78 1.35 -9.15 -11.49
N ARG A 79 1.70 -10.05 -10.58
CA ARG A 79 0.80 -11.04 -9.96
C ARG A 79 -0.03 -10.45 -8.81
N ILE A 80 0.35 -9.29 -8.29
CA ILE A 80 -0.41 -8.61 -7.24
C ILE A 80 -1.62 -7.93 -7.88
N LYS A 81 -2.81 -8.51 -7.67
CA LYS A 81 -4.08 -7.98 -8.17
C LYS A 81 -4.98 -7.55 -7.01
N ARG A 82 -5.81 -6.54 -7.26
CA ARG A 82 -6.78 -6.06 -6.27
C ARG A 82 -7.89 -7.11 -6.07
N LEU A 83 -8.11 -7.55 -4.83
CA LEU A 83 -9.04 -8.61 -4.45
C LEU A 83 -10.42 -8.07 -4.02
N THR A 84 -11.07 -7.33 -4.92
CA THR A 84 -12.48 -6.94 -4.74
C THR A 84 -13.40 -8.17 -4.81
N ARG A 85 -14.66 -8.06 -4.35
CA ARG A 85 -15.65 -9.15 -4.49
C ARG A 85 -15.74 -9.67 -5.93
N ALA A 86 -15.87 -8.77 -6.90
CA ALA A 86 -15.92 -9.12 -8.31
C ALA A 86 -14.63 -9.80 -8.81
N ASN A 87 -13.46 -9.32 -8.35
CA ASN A 87 -12.18 -9.91 -8.75
C ASN A 87 -11.95 -11.29 -8.11
N ARG A 88 -12.36 -11.48 -6.86
CA ARG A 88 -12.32 -12.80 -6.20
C ARG A 88 -13.20 -13.81 -6.93
N GLN A 89 -14.40 -13.40 -7.35
CA GLN A 89 -15.29 -14.25 -8.15
C GLN A 89 -14.66 -14.63 -9.50
N ARG A 90 -14.03 -13.66 -10.19
CA ARG A 90 -13.29 -13.94 -11.43
C ARG A 90 -12.15 -14.94 -11.22
N LEU A 91 -11.33 -14.74 -10.19
CA LEU A 91 -10.25 -15.68 -9.85
C LEU A 91 -10.79 -17.07 -9.52
N ALA A 92 -11.90 -17.17 -8.77
CA ALA A 92 -12.54 -18.45 -8.46
C ALA A 92 -13.10 -19.15 -9.71
N ALA A 93 -13.54 -18.38 -10.70
CA ALA A 93 -13.97 -18.89 -12.00
C ALA A 93 -12.80 -19.17 -12.98
N GLY A 94 -11.54 -19.06 -12.53
CA GLY A 94 -10.36 -19.21 -13.38
C GLY A 94 -10.15 -18.08 -14.39
N LEU A 95 -10.90 -16.98 -14.26
CA LEU A 95 -10.82 -15.83 -15.16
C LEU A 95 -9.72 -14.86 -14.72
N GLU A 96 -9.01 -14.30 -15.70
CA GLU A 96 -7.95 -13.33 -15.47
C GLU A 96 -8.51 -12.02 -14.86
N VAL A 97 -7.93 -11.58 -13.75
CA VAL A 97 -8.19 -10.25 -13.20
C VAL A 97 -7.20 -9.25 -13.79
N ARG A 98 -7.70 -8.43 -14.71
CA ARG A 98 -6.91 -7.33 -15.26
C ARG A 98 -6.71 -6.22 -14.24
N SER A 99 -5.49 -5.69 -14.19
CA SER A 99 -5.22 -4.46 -13.45
C SER A 99 -6.10 -3.34 -14.02
N ARG A 100 -6.68 -2.50 -13.17
CA ARG A 100 -7.38 -1.31 -13.67
C ARG A 100 -6.35 -0.48 -14.44
N ARG A 101 -6.67 -0.13 -15.69
CA ARG A 101 -5.92 0.93 -16.39
C ARG A 101 -6.01 2.18 -15.51
N PRO A 102 -4.93 2.96 -15.35
CA PRO A 102 -5.01 4.24 -14.66
C PRO A 102 -6.15 5.02 -15.31
N GLY A 103 -7.20 5.27 -14.52
CA GLY A 103 -8.28 6.12 -14.97
C GLY A 103 -7.69 7.48 -15.27
N ARG A 104 -8.01 8.00 -16.44
CA ARG A 104 -7.65 9.33 -16.91
C ARG A 104 -8.16 10.39 -15.91
N PHE A 105 -7.39 10.64 -14.86
CA PHE A 105 -7.49 11.87 -14.08
C PHE A 105 -6.68 12.93 -14.83
N GLN A 106 -7.21 13.31 -16.00
CA GLN A 106 -6.87 14.53 -16.73
C GLN A 106 -8.16 15.35 -16.80
N GLN A 107 -8.37 16.22 -15.82
CA GLN A 107 -9.13 17.47 -15.92
C GLN A 107 -8.44 18.43 -14.96
#